data_AF-A0A0Q5GYF1-F1
#
_entry.id   AF-A0A0Q5GYF1-F1
#
_cell.length_a   1.000
_cell.length_b   1.000
_cell.length_c   1.000
_cell.angle_alpha   90.00
_cell.angle_beta   90.00
_cell.angle_gamma   90.00
#
_symmetry.space_group_name_H-M   'P 1'
#
loop_
_entity.id
_entity.type
_entity.pdbx_description
1 polymer ?
#
loop_
_entity_poly.entity_id
_entity_poly.type
_entity_poly.pdbx_seq_one_letter_code
_entity_poly.pdbx_strand_id
1 'polypeptide(L)'
;MRGPTTFFAGRTEAETATPPERFFDARPAGMLVDRPDLTEEDLLTAIAERLVFEGRTGPEPQVVIEAARLGKRKALAFLRKLLLPPPRAPLSMPVRPILREHMTRTDEEMR
;
A
#
# COMPACT_ATOMS: atom_id res chain seq x y z
N MET A 1 44.54 -4.76 44.09
CA MET A 1 43.13 -5.22 44.01
C MET A 1 42.61 -4.96 42.60
N ARG A 2 42.44 -6.02 41.79
CA ARG A 2 41.82 -5.98 40.45
C ARG A 2 40.56 -6.86 40.51
N GLY A 3 39.39 -6.28 40.25
CA GLY A 3 38.12 -7.03 40.20
C GLY A 3 37.97 -7.82 38.91
N PRO A 4 37.13 -8.87 38.86
CA PRO A 4 36.90 -9.65 37.66
C PRO A 4 35.87 -8.98 36.74
N THR A 5 36.25 -8.73 35.49
CA THR A 5 35.38 -8.25 34.42
C THR A 5 34.54 -9.42 33.90
N THR A 6 33.23 -9.43 34.18
CA THR A 6 32.27 -10.34 33.53
C THR A 6 32.03 -9.91 32.10
N PHE A 7 32.47 -10.73 31.13
CA PHE A 7 32.08 -10.62 29.73
C PHE A 7 30.62 -11.08 29.56
N PHE A 8 29.73 -10.17 29.17
CA PHE A 8 28.39 -10.52 28.70
C PHE A 8 28.50 -10.89 27.22
N ALA A 9 28.48 -12.20 26.92
CA ALA A 9 28.33 -12.70 25.57
C ALA A 9 26.87 -12.51 25.13
N GLY A 10 26.57 -11.36 24.51
CA GLY A 10 25.31 -11.14 23.83
C GLY A 10 25.20 -12.10 22.64
N ARG A 11 24.21 -12.99 22.71
CA ARG A 11 23.77 -13.81 21.57
C ARG A 11 23.55 -12.92 20.36
N THR A 12 24.34 -13.11 19.31
CA THR A 12 23.91 -12.77 17.96
C THR A 12 22.88 -13.82 17.56
N GLU A 13 21.63 -13.56 17.90
CA GLU A 13 20.51 -14.19 17.19
C GLU A 13 20.62 -13.69 15.75
N ALA A 14 21.26 -14.50 14.93
CA ALA A 14 21.14 -14.41 13.49
C ALA A 14 19.67 -14.71 13.17
N GLU A 15 18.86 -13.66 13.24
CA GLU A 15 17.53 -13.60 12.68
C GLU A 15 17.68 -14.07 11.24
N THR A 16 17.25 -15.31 11.01
CA THR A 16 17.20 -15.92 9.70
C THR A 16 16.31 -15.06 8.84
N ALA A 17 16.93 -14.09 8.15
CA ALA A 17 16.31 -13.32 7.09
C ALA A 17 15.91 -14.33 6.02
N THR A 18 14.68 -14.82 6.12
CA THR A 18 14.02 -15.54 5.03
C THR A 18 14.24 -14.70 3.77
N PRO A 19 14.86 -15.26 2.71
CA PRO A 19 14.97 -14.53 1.46
C PRO A 19 13.55 -14.06 1.11
N PRO A 20 13.35 -12.78 0.70
CA PRO A 20 12.02 -12.32 0.36
C PRO A 20 11.53 -13.26 -0.73
N GLU A 21 10.56 -14.10 -0.39
CA GLU A 21 9.93 -14.99 -1.34
C GLU A 21 9.50 -14.07 -2.47
N ARG A 22 10.12 -14.26 -3.63
CA ARG A 22 9.78 -13.56 -4.87
C ARG A 22 8.44 -14.12 -5.32
N PHE A 23 7.42 -13.91 -4.52
CA PHE A 23 6.06 -14.09 -4.94
C PHE A 23 5.86 -13.07 -6.03
N PHE A 24 5.79 -13.56 -7.26
CA PHE A 24 5.16 -12.81 -8.33
C PHE A 24 3.81 -12.41 -7.78
N ASP A 25 3.69 -11.13 -7.46
CA ASP A 25 2.50 -10.60 -6.83
C ASP A 25 1.35 -10.74 -7.83
N ALA A 26 0.57 -11.82 -7.66
CA ALA A 26 -0.55 -12.17 -8.53
C ALA A 26 -1.78 -11.31 -8.24
N ARG A 27 -1.68 -10.36 -7.30
CA ARG A 27 -2.73 -9.39 -7.02
C ARG A 27 -3.01 -8.55 -8.28
N PRO A 28 -4.28 -8.16 -8.49
CA PRO A 28 -4.65 -7.33 -9.61
C PRO A 28 -3.84 -6.03 -9.62
N ALA A 29 -3.46 -5.55 -10.81
CA ALA A 29 -2.55 -4.40 -10.96
C ALA A 29 -3.05 -3.13 -10.24
N GLY A 30 -4.37 -2.94 -10.14
CA GLY A 30 -4.98 -1.84 -9.36
C GLY A 30 -4.57 -1.82 -7.88
N MET A 31 -4.23 -2.97 -7.29
CA MET A 31 -3.74 -3.03 -5.89
C MET A 31 -2.33 -2.42 -5.73
N LEU A 32 -1.55 -2.27 -6.81
CA LEU A 32 -0.24 -1.61 -6.74
C LEU A 32 -0.35 -0.10 -6.46
N VAL A 33 -1.52 0.48 -6.69
CA VAL A 33 -1.83 1.91 -6.50
C VAL A 33 -2.98 2.12 -5.50
N ASP A 34 -3.29 1.11 -4.68
CA ASP A 34 -4.37 1.14 -3.70
C ASP A 34 -5.76 1.44 -4.30
N ARG A 35 -5.97 1.09 -5.57
CA ARG A 35 -7.20 1.32 -6.35
C ARG A 35 -7.69 0.02 -7.00
N PRO A 36 -8.39 -0.86 -6.26
CA PRO A 36 -8.86 -2.15 -6.76
C PRO A 36 -9.92 -2.03 -7.85
N ASP A 37 -10.50 -0.84 -8.04
CA ASP A 37 -11.46 -0.52 -9.10
C ASP A 37 -10.82 -0.37 -10.49
N LEU A 38 -9.49 -0.20 -10.55
CA LEU A 38 -8.77 -0.02 -11.81
C LEU A 38 -8.38 -1.36 -12.43
N THR A 39 -8.60 -1.46 -13.74
CA THR A 39 -8.13 -2.59 -14.54
C THR A 39 -6.65 -2.43 -14.90
N GLU A 40 -6.02 -3.51 -15.35
CA GLU A 40 -4.64 -3.44 -15.84
C GLU A 40 -4.53 -2.60 -17.12
N GLU A 41 -5.54 -2.63 -17.98
CA GLU A 41 -5.63 -1.82 -19.21
C GLU A 41 -5.68 -0.31 -18.91
N ASP A 42 -6.44 0.11 -17.90
CA ASP A 42 -6.51 1.51 -17.47
C ASP A 42 -5.13 2.02 -17.01
N LEU A 43 -4.39 1.17 -16.29
CA LEU A 43 -3.04 1.49 -15.82
C LEU A 43 -2.03 1.57 -16.96
N LEU A 44 -2.09 0.64 -17.92
CA LEU A 44 -1.22 0.66 -19.10
C LEU A 44 -1.42 1.94 -19.91
N THR A 45 -2.68 2.34 -20.12
CA THR A 45 -3.03 3.59 -20.80
C THR A 45 -2.47 4.80 -20.07
N ALA A 46 -2.70 4.89 -18.75
CA ALA A 46 -2.20 6.01 -17.93
C ALA A 46 -0.65 6.09 -17.92
N ILE A 47 0.04 4.95 -17.91
CA ILE A 47 1.51 4.89 -17.99
C ILE A 47 1.98 5.41 -19.35
N ALA A 48 1.35 4.95 -20.44
CA ALA A 48 1.71 5.35 -21.80
C ALA A 48 1.53 6.86 -22.00
N GLU A 49 0.38 7.41 -21.58
CA GLU A 49 0.09 8.84 -21.64
C GLU A 49 1.14 9.65 -20.86
N ARG A 50 1.53 9.18 -19.67
CA ARG A 50 2.54 9.86 -18.88
C ARG A 50 3.92 9.83 -19.53
N LEU A 51 4.32 8.70 -20.11
CA LEU A 51 5.62 8.60 -20.80
C LEU A 51 5.69 9.55 -22.01
N VAL A 52 4.59 9.64 -22.77
CA VAL A 52 4.45 10.60 -23.87
C VAL A 52 4.54 12.04 -23.35
N PHE A 53 3.81 12.36 -22.28
CA PHE A 53 3.81 13.69 -21.68
C PHE A 53 5.19 14.12 -21.15
N GLU A 54 5.93 13.20 -20.53
CA GLU A 54 7.29 13.47 -20.04
C GLU A 54 8.34 13.52 -21.17
N GLY A 55 7.95 13.24 -22.43
CA GLY A 55 8.86 13.21 -23.58
C GLY A 55 9.94 12.14 -23.45
N ARG A 56 9.69 11.09 -22.65
CA ARG A 56 10.65 10.02 -22.39
C ARG A 56 10.32 8.81 -23.25
N THR A 57 11.30 8.33 -23.98
CA THR A 57 11.31 6.97 -24.53
C THR A 57 11.62 6.00 -23.39
N GLY A 58 10.65 5.84 -22.50
CA GLY A 58 10.75 4.98 -21.33
C GLY A 58 10.62 3.49 -21.69
N PRO A 59 10.83 2.61 -20.70
CA PRO A 59 10.51 1.19 -20.85
C PRO A 59 9.03 1.01 -21.19
N GLU A 60 8.71 -0.10 -21.86
CA GLU A 60 7.34 -0.45 -22.20
C GLU A 60 6.44 -0.46 -20.95
N PRO A 61 5.19 0.02 -21.03
CA PRO A 61 4.30 0.13 -19.87
C PRO A 61 4.17 -1.18 -19.07
N GLN A 62 4.15 -2.32 -19.76
CA GLN A 62 4.10 -3.65 -19.16
C GLN A 62 5.29 -3.90 -18.22
N VAL A 63 6.50 -3.51 -18.64
CA VAL A 63 7.73 -3.67 -17.85
C VAL A 63 7.67 -2.82 -16.57
N VAL A 64 6.99 -1.68 -16.59
CA VAL A 64 6.80 -0.84 -15.39
C VAL A 64 5.89 -1.56 -14.37
N ILE A 65 4.82 -2.20 -14.83
CA ILE A 65 3.92 -2.98 -13.97
C ILE A 65 4.66 -4.19 -13.39
N GLU A 66 5.38 -4.95 -14.21
CA GLU A 66 6.18 -6.08 -13.73
C GLU A 66 7.26 -5.64 -12.74
N ALA A 67 7.97 -4.53 -13.03
CA ALA A 67 8.93 -3.94 -12.12
C ALA A 67 8.30 -3.55 -10.77
N ALA A 68 7.06 -3.05 -10.79
CA ALA A 68 6.31 -2.72 -9.58
C ALA A 68 5.89 -3.99 -8.81
N ARG A 69 5.43 -5.05 -9.49
CA ARG A 69 5.16 -6.37 -8.88
C ARG A 69 6.41 -6.97 -8.23
N LEU A 70 7.58 -6.76 -8.82
CA LEU A 70 8.88 -7.14 -8.24
C LEU A 70 9.34 -6.23 -7.08
N GLY A 71 8.54 -5.24 -6.68
CA GLY A 71 8.86 -4.33 -5.58
C GLY A 71 9.93 -3.28 -5.89
N LYS A 72 10.24 -3.02 -7.18
CA LYS A 72 11.23 -1.99 -7.53
C LYS A 72 10.72 -0.61 -7.12
N ARG A 73 11.43 0.03 -6.19
CA ARG A 73 11.07 1.34 -5.62
C ARG A 73 10.80 2.44 -6.66
N LYS A 74 11.59 2.49 -7.74
CA LYS A 74 11.41 3.48 -8.82
C LYS A 74 10.08 3.29 -9.57
N ALA A 75 9.69 2.04 -9.83
CA ALA A 75 8.43 1.73 -10.51
C ALA A 75 7.22 2.07 -9.62
N LEU A 76 7.27 1.69 -8.34
CA LEU A 76 6.22 2.05 -7.37
C LEU A 76 6.08 3.57 -7.19
N ALA A 77 7.20 4.29 -7.09
CA ALA A 77 7.19 5.75 -7.00
C ALA A 77 6.66 6.42 -8.26
N PHE A 78 6.85 5.81 -9.43
CA PHE A 78 6.29 6.26 -10.69
C PHE A 78 4.77 6.03 -10.71
N LEU A 79 4.29 4.83 -10.39
CA LEU A 79 2.87 4.49 -10.36
C LEU A 79 2.06 5.40 -9.42
N ARG A 80 2.62 5.73 -8.24
CA ARG A 80 1.97 6.64 -7.26
C ARG A 80 1.73 8.06 -7.77
N LYS A 81 2.42 8.48 -8.84
CA LYS A 81 2.27 9.82 -9.39
C LYS A 81 1.34 9.85 -10.61
N LEU A 82 0.91 8.70 -11.13
CA LEU A 82 0.09 8.63 -12.33
C LEU A 82 -1.20 9.43 -12.19
N LEU A 83 -1.63 10.02 -13.30
CA LEU A 83 -2.96 10.59 -13.41
C LEU A 83 -3.91 9.43 -13.69
N LEU A 84 -4.77 9.13 -12.73
CA LEU A 84 -5.70 8.01 -12.79
C LEU A 84 -7.11 8.53 -13.04
N PRO A 85 -7.97 7.75 -13.71
CA PRO A 85 -9.36 8.13 -13.89
C PRO A 85 -10.08 8.27 -12.53
N PRO A 86 -11.15 9.06 -12.49
CA PRO A 86 -11.91 9.29 -11.26
C PRO A 86 -12.42 7.95 -10.68
N PRO A 87 -12.43 7.83 -9.34
CA PRO A 87 -12.88 6.60 -8.68
C PRO A 87 -14.33 6.29 -9.02
N ARG A 88 -14.58 5.03 -9.39
CA ARG A 88 -15.93 4.50 -9.66
C ARG A 88 -16.57 3.91 -8.41
N ALA A 89 -15.76 3.54 -7.42
CA ALA A 89 -16.27 2.96 -6.18
C ALA A 89 -17.09 3.98 -5.38
N PRO A 90 -18.27 3.61 -4.85
CA PRO A 90 -19.05 4.49 -4.01
C PRO A 90 -18.28 4.81 -2.73
N LEU A 91 -18.29 6.08 -2.34
CA LEU A 91 -17.65 6.50 -1.10
C LEU A 91 -18.44 5.92 0.08
N SER A 92 -17.83 5.02 0.84
CA SER A 92 -18.46 4.50 2.07
C SER A 92 -18.47 5.62 3.11
N MET A 93 -19.63 6.23 3.32
CA MET A 93 -19.83 7.20 4.39
C MET A 93 -20.18 6.47 5.68
N PRO A 94 -19.32 6.51 6.72
CA PRO A 94 -19.69 5.95 8.01
C PRO A 94 -20.87 6.73 8.58
N VAL A 95 -21.98 6.06 8.84
CA VAL A 95 -23.16 6.67 9.43
C VAL A 95 -22.87 6.93 10.91
N ARG A 96 -22.71 8.21 11.28
CA ARG A 96 -22.68 8.61 12.69
C ARG A 96 -24.12 8.86 13.15
N PRO A 97 -24.68 8.05 14.06
CA PRO A 97 -25.98 8.35 14.63
C PRO A 97 -25.89 9.68 15.40
N ILE A 98 -26.76 10.64 15.09
CA ILE A 98 -26.65 12.01 15.60
C ILE A 98 -27.02 12.06 17.10
N LEU A 99 -27.93 11.21 17.57
CA LEU A 99 -28.41 11.18 18.96
C LEU A 99 -29.02 9.81 19.32
N ARG A 100 -28.30 8.90 19.96
CA ARG A 100 -28.92 7.72 20.62
C ARG A 100 -28.37 7.39 22.02
N GLU A 101 -27.33 8.08 22.47
CA GLU A 101 -26.60 7.69 23.69
C GLU A 101 -27.07 8.44 24.95
N HIS A 102 -27.90 9.48 24.79
CA HIS A 102 -28.38 10.30 25.91
C HIS A 102 -29.84 10.05 26.33
N MET A 103 -30.63 9.29 25.55
CA MET A 103 -32.04 9.04 25.91
C MET A 103 -32.24 7.79 26.76
N THR A 104 -31.30 6.85 26.78
CA THR A 104 -31.42 5.63 27.60
C THR A 104 -31.09 5.84 29.08
N ARG A 105 -30.47 6.97 29.45
CA ARG A 105 -30.14 7.28 30.86
C ARG A 105 -31.31 7.92 31.61
N THR A 106 -32.17 8.66 30.91
CA THR A 106 -33.29 9.39 31.53
C THR A 106 -34.48 8.50 31.88
N ASP A 107 -34.64 7.34 31.22
CA ASP A 107 -35.74 6.41 31.51
C ASP A 107 -35.45 5.49 32.71
N GLU A 108 -34.18 5.24 33.05
CA GLU A 108 -33.81 4.43 34.23
C GLU A 108 -33.84 5.23 35.55
N GLU A 109 -33.69 6.56 35.52
CA GLU A 109 -33.77 7.42 36.71
C GLU A 109 -35.22 7.79 37.11
N MET A 110 -36.22 7.48 36.27
CA MET A 110 -37.63 7.77 36.54
C MET A 110 -38.47 6.53 36.91
N ARG A 111 -37.85 5.41 37.28
CA ARG A 111 -38.55 4.17 37.66
C ARG A 111 -38.31 3.73 39.08
#